data_AF-A0A1D2R2J4-F1
#
_entry.id   AF-A0A1D2R2J4-F1
#
_cell.length_a   1.000
_cell.length_b   1.000
_cell.length_c   1.000
_cell.angle_alpha   90.00
_cell.angle_beta   90.00
_cell.angle_gamma   90.00
#
_symmetry.space_group_name_H-M   'P 1'
#
loop_
_entity.id
_entity.type
_entity.pdbx_description
1 polymer ?
#
loop_
_entity_poly.entity_id
_entity_poly.type
_entity_poly.pdbx_seq_one_letter_code
_entity_poly.pdbx_strand_id
1 'polypeptide(L)'
;MDKIDPELAAMWISQEVNRQLNYRGIDLRESRLNADIMGELLSLLQNNEITEIVGKKLLERIIDTGESPMKIVEEEGLRKVSGQDKLQAVVGEVIAENPGAISDYKSGKPESLNFLMGKVMQKMKGSADPGVVIGLLKERLD
;
A
#
# COMPACT_ATOMS: atom_id res chain seq x y z
N MET A 1 -4.69 -16.58 16.82
CA MET A 1 -4.97 -16.02 15.48
C MET A 1 -6.46 -15.88 15.37
N ASP A 2 -6.93 -14.69 15.02
CA ASP A 2 -8.34 -14.50 14.67
C ASP A 2 -8.69 -15.36 13.47
N LYS A 3 -9.96 -15.75 13.38
CA LYS A 3 -10.46 -16.49 12.22
C LYS A 3 -10.32 -15.60 10.98
N ILE A 4 -9.51 -16.04 10.02
CA ILE A 4 -9.37 -15.37 8.73
C ILE A 4 -10.61 -15.63 7.88
N ASP A 5 -11.10 -14.59 7.22
CA ASP A 5 -12.18 -14.66 6.24
C ASP A 5 -11.77 -15.59 5.08
N PRO A 6 -12.54 -16.67 4.83
CA PRO A 6 -12.21 -17.63 3.79
C PRO A 6 -12.21 -17.01 2.38
N GLU A 7 -13.02 -15.99 2.11
CA GLU A 7 -13.05 -15.31 0.81
C GLU A 7 -11.79 -14.49 0.59
N LEU A 8 -11.37 -13.73 1.61
CA LEU A 8 -10.11 -12.98 1.59
C LEU A 8 -8.93 -13.93 1.38
N ALA A 9 -8.85 -15.02 2.15
CA ALA A 9 -7.79 -16.01 2.03
C ALA A 9 -7.77 -16.66 0.63
N ALA A 10 -8.92 -17.08 0.12
CA ALA A 10 -9.03 -17.68 -1.20
C ALA A 10 -8.60 -16.72 -2.31
N MET A 11 -9.03 -15.45 -2.25
CA MET A 11 -8.64 -14.43 -3.22
C MET A 11 -7.13 -14.19 -3.19
N TRP A 12 -6.54 -13.96 -2.02
CA TRP A 12 -5.10 -13.70 -1.91
C TRP A 12 -4.25 -14.88 -2.34
N ILE A 13 -4.62 -16.10 -1.99
CA ILE A 13 -3.87 -17.30 -2.41
C ILE A 13 -4.02 -17.51 -3.92
N SER A 14 -5.25 -17.51 -4.44
CA SER A 14 -5.52 -17.85 -5.84
C SER A 14 -5.04 -16.77 -6.82
N GLN A 15 -4.96 -15.52 -6.39
CA GLN A 15 -4.58 -14.39 -7.25
C GLN A 15 -3.19 -13.85 -6.89
N GLU A 16 -3.03 -13.35 -5.66
CA GLU A 16 -1.86 -12.57 -5.28
C GLU A 16 -0.61 -13.44 -5.12
N VAL A 17 -0.72 -14.56 -4.39
CA VAL A 17 0.38 -15.53 -4.22
C VAL A 17 0.74 -16.14 -5.57
N ASN A 18 -0.23 -16.65 -6.32
CA ASN A 18 0.01 -17.22 -7.64
C ASN A 18 0.65 -16.22 -8.61
N ARG A 19 0.24 -14.94 -8.58
CA ARG A 19 0.87 -13.90 -9.41
C ARG A 19 2.36 -13.76 -9.07
N GLN A 20 2.73 -13.75 -7.79
CA GLN A 20 4.12 -13.59 -7.37
C GLN A 20 4.98 -14.82 -7.65
N LEU A 21 4.42 -16.02 -7.48
CA LEU A 21 5.07 -17.28 -7.85
C LEU A 21 5.33 -17.33 -9.36
N ASN A 22 4.32 -17.03 -10.17
CA ASN A 22 4.44 -16.98 -11.63
C ASN A 22 5.44 -15.92 -12.10
N TYR A 23 5.44 -14.73 -11.48
CA TYR A 23 6.40 -13.67 -11.79
C TYR A 23 7.85 -14.10 -11.55
N ARG A 24 8.09 -14.90 -10.50
CA ARG A 24 9.41 -15.45 -10.16
C ARG A 24 9.76 -16.75 -10.90
N GLY A 25 8.76 -17.42 -11.49
CA GLY A 25 8.93 -18.73 -12.12
C GLY A 25 9.28 -19.83 -11.11
N ILE A 26 8.73 -19.75 -9.89
CA ILE A 26 8.96 -20.73 -8.81
C ILE A 26 7.65 -21.35 -8.33
N ASP A 27 7.72 -22.55 -7.77
CA ASP A 27 6.61 -23.19 -7.06
C ASP A 27 6.47 -22.68 -5.63
N LEU A 28 5.28 -22.84 -5.04
CA LEU A 28 5.02 -22.45 -3.64
C LEU A 28 6.03 -23.08 -2.66
N ARG A 29 6.46 -24.31 -2.93
CA ARG A 29 7.43 -25.06 -2.10
C ARG A 29 8.85 -24.48 -2.13
N GLU A 30 9.17 -23.69 -3.15
CA GLU A 30 10.46 -23.02 -3.31
C GLU A 30 10.46 -21.62 -2.67
N SER A 31 9.28 -21.09 -2.33
CA SER A 31 9.13 -19.82 -1.60
C SER A 31 9.40 -19.99 -0.11
N ARG A 32 9.62 -18.87 0.58
CA ARG A 32 9.69 -18.80 2.04
C ARG A 32 8.32 -18.59 2.71
N LEU A 33 7.25 -18.49 1.93
CA LEU A 33 5.90 -18.32 2.45
C LEU A 33 5.43 -19.60 3.15
N ASN A 34 4.84 -19.47 4.34
CA ASN A 34 4.18 -20.55 5.05
C ASN A 34 2.81 -20.10 5.59
N ALA A 35 2.05 -21.04 6.16
CA ALA A 35 0.70 -20.78 6.62
C ALA A 35 0.63 -19.73 7.74
N ASP A 36 1.57 -19.75 8.68
CA ASP A 36 1.59 -18.81 9.80
C ASP A 36 1.86 -17.38 9.30
N ILE A 37 2.87 -17.21 8.44
CA ILE A 37 3.22 -15.92 7.85
C ILE A 37 2.08 -15.38 6.98
N MET A 38 1.44 -16.26 6.20
CA MET A 38 0.27 -15.87 5.41
C MET A 38 -0.90 -15.45 6.31
N GLY A 39 -1.12 -16.16 7.42
CA GLY A 39 -2.11 -15.82 8.43
C GLY A 39 -1.87 -14.43 9.02
N GLU A 40 -0.63 -14.10 9.37
CA GLU A 40 -0.25 -12.76 9.84
C GLU A 40 -0.57 -11.67 8.81
N LEU A 41 -0.19 -11.87 7.54
CA LEU A 41 -0.47 -10.91 6.48
C LEU A 41 -1.98 -10.66 6.32
N LEU A 42 -2.76 -11.75 6.29
CA LEU A 42 -4.21 -11.68 6.13
C LEU A 42 -4.90 -11.05 7.34
N SER A 43 -4.41 -11.29 8.57
CA SER A 43 -4.91 -10.61 9.76
C SER A 43 -4.75 -9.10 9.66
N LEU A 44 -3.57 -8.61 9.23
CA LEU A 44 -3.31 -7.18 9.08
C LEU A 44 -4.27 -6.52 8.06
N LEU A 45 -4.56 -7.22 6.96
CA LEU A 45 -5.49 -6.75 5.93
C LEU A 45 -6.94 -6.77 6.42
N GLN A 46 -7.37 -7.88 7.02
CA GLN A 46 -8.72 -8.07 7.55
C GLN A 46 -9.06 -7.03 8.62
N ASN A 47 -8.10 -6.72 9.49
CA ASN A 47 -8.25 -5.71 10.53
C ASN A 47 -8.10 -4.28 10.01
N ASN A 48 -7.91 -4.09 8.71
CA ASN A 48 -7.70 -2.78 8.06
C ASN A 48 -6.49 -2.02 8.65
N GLU A 49 -5.52 -2.75 9.20
CA GLU A 49 -4.29 -2.21 9.80
C GLU A 49 -3.26 -1.83 8.75
N ILE A 50 -3.36 -2.40 7.55
CA ILE A 50 -2.58 -2.02 6.37
C ILE A 50 -3.50 -1.86 5.15
N THR A 51 -3.03 -1.15 4.14
CA THR A 51 -3.71 -1.08 2.84
C THR A 51 -3.40 -2.32 2.01
N GLU A 52 -4.24 -2.60 1.00
CA GLU A 52 -3.97 -3.67 0.04
C GLU A 52 -2.65 -3.45 -0.70
N ILE A 53 -2.29 -2.19 -1.00
CA ILE A 53 -1.03 -1.80 -1.62
C ILE A 53 0.16 -2.24 -0.75
N VAL A 54 0.09 -1.97 0.55
CA VAL A 54 1.13 -2.43 1.50
C VAL A 54 1.14 -3.94 1.56
N GLY A 55 -0.02 -4.60 1.64
CA GLY A 55 -0.09 -6.07 1.68
C GLY A 55 0.59 -6.74 0.47
N LYS A 56 0.40 -6.20 -0.73
CA LYS A 56 1.04 -6.73 -1.96
C LYS A 56 2.56 -6.61 -1.91
N LYS A 57 3.07 -5.46 -1.43
CA LYS A 57 4.51 -5.24 -1.22
C LYS A 57 5.11 -6.15 -0.15
N LEU A 58 4.37 -6.38 0.94
CA LEU A 58 4.79 -7.31 1.98
C LEU A 58 4.86 -8.73 1.42
N LEU A 59 3.85 -9.16 0.66
CA LEU A 59 3.84 -10.50 0.06
C LEU A 59 5.05 -10.74 -0.84
N GLU A 60 5.43 -9.74 -1.65
CA GLU A 60 6.65 -9.79 -2.47
C GLU A 60 7.89 -10.08 -1.63
N ARG A 61 8.09 -9.35 -0.54
CA ARG A 61 9.24 -9.54 0.35
C ARG A 61 9.17 -10.88 1.08
N ILE A 62 8.02 -11.25 1.61
CA ILE A 62 7.79 -12.47 2.37
C ILE A 62 8.13 -13.72 1.55
N ILE A 63 7.74 -13.75 0.28
CA ILE A 63 8.02 -14.88 -0.61
C ILE A 63 9.53 -15.14 -0.69
N ASP A 64 10.33 -14.09 -0.66
CA ASP A 64 11.79 -14.17 -0.77
C ASP A 64 12.47 -14.40 0.60
N THR A 65 11.97 -13.78 1.67
CA THR A 65 12.68 -13.73 2.97
C THR A 65 12.07 -14.62 4.06
N GLY A 66 10.76 -14.88 4.02
CA GLY A 66 10.02 -15.54 5.11
C GLY A 66 9.92 -14.69 6.37
N GLU A 67 10.19 -13.40 6.27
CA GLU A 67 10.12 -12.48 7.39
C GLU A 67 8.67 -12.20 7.80
N SER A 68 8.42 -11.98 9.08
CA SER A 68 7.08 -11.71 9.60
C SER A 68 6.53 -10.37 9.08
N PRO A 69 5.36 -10.33 8.42
CA PRO A 69 4.74 -9.08 7.98
C PRO A 69 4.46 -8.13 9.13
N MET A 70 4.10 -8.64 10.32
CA MET A 70 3.88 -7.79 11.49
C MET A 70 5.15 -7.03 11.88
N LYS A 71 6.32 -7.70 11.86
CA LYS A 71 7.61 -7.03 12.14
C LYS A 71 7.92 -5.96 11.11
N ILE A 72 7.79 -6.28 9.82
CA ILE A 72 8.06 -5.32 8.74
C ILE A 72 7.15 -4.08 8.87
N VAL A 73 5.87 -4.28 9.20
CA VAL A 73 4.91 -3.19 9.36
C VAL A 73 5.30 -2.24 10.49
N GLU A 74 5.72 -2.77 11.63
CA GLU A 74 6.16 -1.97 12.78
C GLU A 74 7.48 -1.24 12.48
N GLU A 75 8.49 -1.96 11.98
CA GLU A 75 9.83 -1.41 11.72
C GLU A 75 9.82 -0.31 10.65
N GLU A 76 8.99 -0.45 9.62
CA GLU A 76 8.95 0.49 8.51
C GLU A 76 7.86 1.55 8.60
N GLY A 77 7.01 1.48 9.64
CA GLY A 77 5.88 2.38 9.85
C GLY A 77 4.84 2.29 8.74
N LEU A 78 4.47 1.07 8.33
CA LEU A 78 3.57 0.80 7.21
C LEU A 78 2.09 0.68 7.59
N ARG A 79 1.76 0.84 8.89
CA ARG A 79 0.37 0.86 9.34
C ARG A 79 -0.43 1.91 8.57
N LYS A 80 -1.65 1.53 8.20
CA LYS A 80 -2.61 2.38 7.51
C LYS A 80 -2.79 3.65 8.33
N VAL A 81 -2.66 4.78 7.66
CA VAL A 81 -2.82 6.08 8.31
C VAL A 81 -4.32 6.36 8.48
N SER A 82 -4.76 6.42 9.73
CA SER A 82 -6.16 6.69 10.10
C SER A 82 -6.45 8.17 10.40
N GLY A 83 -5.43 8.95 10.77
CA GLY A 83 -5.54 10.39 11.03
C GLY A 83 -5.09 11.25 9.85
N GLN A 84 -5.75 12.39 9.62
CA GLN A 84 -5.43 13.26 8.49
C GLN A 84 -4.13 14.05 8.68
N ASP A 85 -3.66 14.30 9.91
CA ASP A 85 -2.55 15.24 10.16
C ASP A 85 -1.25 14.87 9.42
N LYS A 86 -0.83 13.60 9.51
CA LYS A 86 0.37 13.13 8.80
C LYS A 86 0.18 13.20 7.29
N LEU A 87 -1.00 12.84 6.80
CA LEU A 87 -1.31 12.89 5.38
C LEU A 87 -1.34 14.34 4.87
N GLN A 88 -1.94 15.26 5.62
CA GLN A 88 -1.98 16.70 5.31
C GLN A 88 -0.59 17.32 5.26
N ALA A 89 0.29 16.97 6.21
CA ALA A 89 1.67 17.41 6.18
C ALA A 89 2.38 16.95 4.90
N VAL A 90 2.28 15.66 4.56
CA VAL A 90 2.91 15.10 3.34
C VAL A 90 2.30 15.69 2.07
N VAL A 91 0.98 15.92 2.02
CA VAL A 91 0.35 16.61 0.88
C VAL A 91 0.89 18.03 0.74
N GLY A 92 1.02 18.78 1.84
CA GLY A 92 1.61 20.12 1.83
C GLY A 92 3.05 20.12 1.30
N GLU A 93 3.87 19.17 1.74
CA GLU A 93 5.24 19.00 1.22
C GLU A 93 5.25 18.70 -0.27
N VAL A 94 4.42 17.75 -0.74
CA VAL A 94 4.38 17.38 -2.16
C VAL A 94 3.95 18.57 -3.03
N ILE A 95 2.97 19.35 -2.59
CA ILE A 95 2.55 20.57 -3.26
C ILE A 95 3.75 21.55 -3.34
N ALA A 96 4.41 21.82 -2.22
CA ALA A 96 5.55 22.74 -2.18
C ALA A 96 6.74 22.29 -3.06
N GLU A 97 7.01 20.99 -3.14
CA GLU A 97 8.09 20.41 -3.95
C GLU A 97 7.77 20.37 -5.46
N ASN A 98 6.51 20.50 -5.87
CA ASN A 98 6.08 20.27 -7.26
C ASN A 98 5.28 21.45 -7.86
N PRO A 99 5.83 22.69 -7.88
CA PRO A 99 5.10 23.87 -8.35
C PRO A 99 4.64 23.78 -9.82
N GLY A 100 5.41 23.10 -10.68
CA GLY A 100 5.03 22.88 -12.08
C GLY A 100 3.75 22.06 -12.23
N ALA A 101 3.61 21.00 -11.43
CA ALA A 101 2.41 20.15 -11.44
C ALA A 101 1.17 20.91 -10.97
N ILE A 102 1.31 21.85 -10.03
CA ILE A 102 0.22 22.76 -9.60
C ILE A 102 -0.21 23.64 -10.77
N SER A 103 0.75 24.27 -11.46
CA SER A 103 0.44 25.14 -12.60
C SER A 103 -0.28 24.37 -13.71
N ASP A 104 0.19 23.16 -14.01
CA ASP A 104 -0.44 22.28 -15.00
C ASP A 104 -1.86 21.87 -14.58
N TYR A 105 -2.08 21.51 -13.31
CA TYR A 105 -3.42 21.22 -12.79
C TYR A 105 -4.37 22.41 -12.98
N LYS A 106 -3.94 23.62 -12.58
CA LYS A 106 -4.71 24.86 -12.74
C LYS A 106 -4.95 25.25 -14.19
N SER A 107 -4.13 24.75 -15.12
CA SER A 107 -4.31 24.92 -16.56
C SER A 107 -5.25 23.88 -17.18
N GLY A 108 -5.86 23.02 -16.37
CA GLY A 108 -6.82 22.00 -16.81
C GLY A 108 -6.20 20.68 -17.25
N LYS A 109 -4.94 20.38 -16.86
CA LYS A 109 -4.31 19.08 -17.14
C LYS A 109 -4.58 18.08 -15.99
N PRO A 110 -5.54 17.17 -16.13
CA PRO A 110 -5.93 16.26 -15.05
C PRO A 110 -4.84 15.25 -14.67
N GLU A 111 -3.89 14.97 -15.56
CA GLU A 111 -2.78 14.04 -15.33
C GLU A 111 -1.86 14.50 -14.19
N SER A 112 -1.76 15.81 -13.96
CA SER A 112 -0.95 16.38 -12.89
C SER A 112 -1.45 16.01 -11.50
N LEU A 113 -2.76 15.82 -11.33
CA LEU A 113 -3.33 15.37 -10.07
C LEU A 113 -2.90 13.93 -9.75
N ASN A 114 -2.92 13.05 -10.76
CA ASN A 114 -2.45 11.66 -10.61
C ASN A 114 -0.95 11.59 -10.33
N PHE A 115 -0.16 12.46 -10.94
CA PHE A 115 1.26 12.59 -10.64
C PHE A 115 1.50 13.00 -9.17
N LEU A 116 0.80 14.03 -8.69
CA LEU A 116 0.90 14.49 -7.30
C LEU A 116 0.43 13.41 -6.32
N MET A 117 -0.66 12.72 -6.62
CA MET A 117 -1.11 11.56 -5.84
C MET A 117 -0.01 10.49 -5.77
N GLY A 118 0.64 10.16 -6.90
CA GLY A 118 1.75 9.21 -6.94
C GLY A 118 2.90 9.61 -6.01
N LYS A 119 3.25 10.90 -5.96
CA LYS A 119 4.27 11.44 -5.04
C LYS A 119 3.87 11.31 -3.58
N VAL A 120 2.63 11.63 -3.23
CA VAL A 120 2.11 11.45 -1.87
C VAL A 120 2.15 9.97 -1.48
N MET A 121 1.65 9.09 -2.34
CA MET A 121 1.64 7.64 -2.11
C MET A 121 3.05 7.09 -1.93
N GLN A 122 4.04 7.60 -2.68
CA GLN A 122 5.44 7.25 -2.53
C GLN A 122 5.99 7.66 -1.16
N LYS A 123 5.79 8.92 -0.73
CA LYS A 123 6.23 9.40 0.59
C LYS A 123 5.54 8.65 1.73
N MET A 124 4.28 8.28 1.55
CA MET A 124 3.51 7.48 2.50
C MET A 124 3.79 5.98 2.39
N LYS A 125 4.68 5.53 1.50
CA LYS A 125 4.97 4.12 1.23
C LYS A 125 3.74 3.26 0.87
N GLY A 126 2.62 3.88 0.51
CA GLY A 126 1.34 3.23 0.23
C GLY A 126 0.43 3.03 1.46
N SER A 127 0.79 3.55 2.64
CA SER A 127 -0.03 3.44 3.85
C SER A 127 -1.23 4.40 3.90
N ALA A 128 -1.33 5.32 2.94
CA ALA A 128 -2.49 6.18 2.76
C ALA A 128 -3.49 5.57 1.76
N ASP A 129 -4.77 5.91 1.92
CA ASP A 129 -5.81 5.54 0.96
C ASP A 129 -5.78 6.47 -0.27
N PRO A 130 -5.72 5.95 -1.51
CA PRO A 130 -5.66 6.77 -2.72
C PRO A 130 -6.84 7.74 -2.88
N GLY A 131 -8.04 7.31 -2.50
CA GLY A 131 -9.25 8.15 -2.59
C GLY A 131 -9.17 9.33 -1.64
N VAL A 132 -8.70 9.09 -0.41
CA VAL A 132 -8.46 10.16 0.58
C VAL A 132 -7.36 11.12 0.10
N VAL A 133 -6.27 10.60 -0.45
CA VAL A 133 -5.17 11.41 -1.00
C VAL A 133 -5.66 12.34 -2.12
N ILE A 134 -6.41 11.80 -3.08
CA ILE A 134 -6.98 12.59 -4.19
C ILE A 134 -7.92 13.67 -3.65
N GLY A 135 -8.81 13.32 -2.71
CA GLY A 135 -9.76 14.28 -2.12
C GLY A 135 -9.05 15.46 -1.48
N LEU A 136 -8.01 15.19 -0.69
CA LEU A 136 -7.24 16.22 0.00
C LEU A 136 -6.36 17.06 -0.96
N LEU A 137 -5.82 16.45 -2.01
CA LEU A 137 -5.11 17.20 -3.06
C LEU A 137 -6.04 18.18 -3.76
N LYS A 138 -7.27 17.76 -4.11
CA LYS A 138 -8.26 18.65 -4.72
C LYS A 138 -8.63 19.80 -3.78
N GLU A 139 -8.95 19.50 -2.53
CA GLU A 139 -9.28 20.51 -1.50
C GLU A 139 -8.17 21.58 -1.33
N ARG A 140 -6.90 21.20 -1.54
CA ARG A 140 -5.75 22.12 -1.41
C ARG A 140 -5.42 22.90 -2.69
N LEU A 141 -5.87 22.43 -3.85
CA LEU A 141 -5.49 22.96 -5.16
C LEU A 141 -6.59 23.79 -5.83
N ASP A 142 -7.86 23.46 -5.53
CA ASP A 142 -9.05 24.20 -5.94
C ASP A 142 -9.22 25.49 -5.11
#